data_AF-A0A1I7M2Y9-F1
#
_entry.id   AF-A0A1I7M2Y9-F1
#
_cell.length_a   1.000
_cell.length_b   1.000
_cell.length_c   1.000
_cell.angle_alpha   90.00
_cell.angle_beta   90.00
_cell.angle_gamma   90.00
#
_symmetry.space_group_name_H-M   'P 1'
#
loop_
_entity.id
_entity.type
_entity.pdbx_description
1 polymer ?
#
loop_
_entity_poly.entity_id
_entity_poly.type
_entity_poly.pdbx_seq_one_letter_code
_entity_poly.pdbx_strand_id
1 'polypeptide(L)'
;MKHLPMSLLVAAALAMPALAQAQYMWLDEKGMKQLSDQPPPPSVPQNRILKQPRQAAAAAANAAAAQAAAPADAPPAPAPADKAAADKKAPPSIAERNADFNKRRAEAAAAEQKSQQEAKHNADTAENCALARSFSHSLDSGRPISAYDDKGQRYFLSDEQRAQRAKRNAEILSKCPK
;
A
#
# COMPACT_ATOMS: atom_id res chain seq x y z
N MET A 1 -57.52 25.37 20.08
CA MET A 1 -57.25 23.92 20.28
C MET A 1 -57.21 23.19 18.94
N LYS A 2 -56.24 23.48 18.07
CA LYS A 2 -56.14 22.88 16.73
C LYS A 2 -54.66 22.67 16.35
N HIS A 3 -53.87 22.10 17.26
CA HIS A 3 -52.47 21.70 17.00
C HIS A 3 -52.33 20.18 16.78
N LEU A 4 -53.45 19.45 16.74
CA LEU A 4 -53.47 17.99 16.62
C LEU A 4 -53.11 17.41 15.24
N PRO A 5 -53.24 18.11 14.08
CA PRO A 5 -52.90 17.47 12.80
C PRO A 5 -51.40 17.50 12.46
N MET A 6 -50.59 18.27 13.20
CA MET A 6 -49.15 18.44 12.90
C MET A 6 -48.24 17.51 13.70
N SER A 7 -48.72 16.92 14.80
CA SER A 7 -47.99 15.85 15.50
C SER A 7 -48.19 14.47 14.88
N LEU A 8 -49.24 14.26 14.07
CA LEU A 8 -49.47 12.99 13.38
C LEU A 8 -48.57 12.81 12.14
N LEU A 9 -48.11 13.92 11.54
CA LEU A 9 -47.25 13.91 10.36
C LEU A 9 -45.77 13.64 10.67
N VAL A 10 -45.31 13.93 11.89
CA VAL A 10 -43.94 13.61 12.32
C VAL A 10 -43.81 12.14 12.76
N ALA A 11 -44.89 11.54 13.29
CA ALA A 11 -44.91 10.11 13.63
C ALA A 11 -44.93 9.18 12.39
N ALA A 12 -45.40 9.68 11.24
CA ALA A 12 -45.42 8.91 9.99
C ALA A 12 -44.04 8.84 9.29
N ALA A 13 -43.07 9.67 9.68
CA ALA A 13 -41.71 9.64 9.10
C ALA A 13 -40.81 8.54 9.72
N LEU A 14 -41.25 7.85 10.77
CA LEU A 14 -40.52 6.74 11.41
C LEU A 14 -40.90 5.35 10.89
N ALA A 15 -41.68 5.27 9.80
CA ALA A 15 -42.03 4.01 9.15
C ALA A 15 -41.25 3.83 7.83
N MET A 16 -39.92 3.98 7.88
CA MET A 16 -39.07 3.48 6.80
C MET A 16 -38.92 1.95 6.96
N PRO A 17 -39.22 1.15 5.93
CA PRO A 17 -39.10 -0.30 6.04
C PRO A 17 -37.64 -0.65 6.29
N ALA A 18 -37.40 -1.47 7.31
CA ALA A 18 -36.13 -2.17 7.45
C ALA A 18 -35.97 -3.10 6.24
N LEU A 19 -35.32 -2.60 5.18
CA LEU A 19 -34.77 -3.44 4.13
C LEU A 19 -33.69 -4.29 4.77
N ALA A 20 -34.10 -5.43 5.32
CA ALA A 20 -33.21 -6.47 5.82
C ALA A 20 -32.22 -6.81 4.69
N GLN A 21 -30.99 -6.32 4.82
CA GLN A 21 -29.92 -6.55 3.85
C GLN A 21 -29.65 -8.06 3.83
N ALA A 22 -30.19 -8.70 2.80
CA ALA A 22 -30.06 -10.12 2.54
C ALA A 22 -28.66 -10.39 1.96
N GLN A 23 -27.63 -10.20 2.77
CA GLN A 23 -26.26 -10.21 2.30
C GLN A 23 -25.75 -11.65 2.12
N TYR A 24 -25.40 -11.99 0.88
CA TYR A 24 -24.76 -13.24 0.50
C TYR A 24 -23.24 -13.09 0.54
N MET A 25 -22.58 -14.14 0.98
CA MET A 25 -21.12 -14.26 0.90
C MET A 25 -20.76 -15.63 0.39
N TRP A 26 -19.97 -15.71 -0.68
CA TRP A 26 -19.50 -16.97 -1.24
C TRP A 26 -18.05 -16.87 -1.75
N LEU A 27 -17.44 -18.01 -2.06
CA LEU A 27 -16.14 -18.07 -2.72
C LEU A 27 -16.31 -18.21 -4.23
N ASP A 28 -15.68 -17.34 -5.00
CA ASP A 28 -15.65 -17.43 -6.46
C ASP A 28 -14.76 -18.59 -6.97
N GLU A 29 -14.61 -18.71 -8.30
CA GLU A 29 -13.77 -19.75 -8.91
C GLU A 29 -12.30 -19.65 -8.48
N LYS A 30 -11.83 -18.44 -8.18
CA LYS A 30 -10.45 -18.13 -7.77
C LYS A 30 -10.24 -18.21 -6.26
N GLY A 31 -11.29 -18.55 -5.49
CA GLY A 31 -11.23 -18.65 -4.02
C GLY A 31 -11.29 -17.32 -3.29
N MET A 32 -11.67 -16.23 -3.96
CA MET A 32 -11.86 -14.91 -3.36
C MET A 32 -13.26 -14.82 -2.75
N LYS A 33 -13.39 -14.14 -1.61
CA LYS A 33 -14.67 -13.88 -0.96
C LYS A 33 -15.43 -12.80 -1.71
N GLN A 34 -16.57 -13.14 -2.27
CA GLN A 34 -17.51 -12.20 -2.89
C GLN A 34 -18.69 -11.94 -1.96
N LEU A 35 -19.08 -10.67 -1.88
CA LEU A 35 -20.15 -10.16 -1.05
C LEU A 35 -21.17 -9.47 -1.95
N SER A 36 -22.42 -9.92 -1.93
CA SER A 36 -23.48 -9.41 -2.80
C SER A 36 -24.82 -9.43 -2.10
N ASP A 37 -25.70 -8.50 -2.43
CA ASP A 37 -27.11 -8.55 -2.01
C ASP A 37 -27.98 -9.41 -2.94
N GLN A 38 -27.41 -9.88 -4.06
CA GLN A 38 -28.03 -10.85 -4.97
C GLN A 38 -27.58 -12.28 -4.65
N PRO A 39 -28.45 -13.29 -4.87
CA PRO A 39 -28.09 -14.68 -4.67
C PRO A 39 -26.92 -15.09 -5.56
N PRO A 40 -26.06 -16.03 -5.12
CA PRO A 40 -24.97 -16.53 -5.93
C PRO A 40 -25.50 -17.20 -7.21
N PRO A 41 -24.80 -17.06 -8.35
CA PRO A 41 -25.16 -17.74 -9.58
C PRO A 41 -25.08 -19.26 -9.42
N PRO A 42 -25.83 -20.05 -10.22
CA PRO A 42 -25.91 -21.51 -10.08
C PRO A 42 -24.58 -22.24 -10.33
N SER A 43 -23.57 -21.56 -10.89
CA SER A 43 -22.20 -22.08 -11.02
C SER A 43 -21.45 -22.17 -9.68
N VAL A 44 -21.90 -21.48 -8.63
CA VAL A 44 -21.29 -21.53 -7.30
C VAL A 44 -21.88 -22.70 -6.51
N PRO A 45 -21.08 -23.72 -6.16
CA PRO A 45 -21.58 -24.86 -5.40
C PRO A 45 -21.95 -24.45 -3.96
N GLN A 46 -22.95 -25.12 -3.39
CA GLN A 46 -23.50 -24.83 -2.05
C GLN A 46 -22.44 -24.81 -0.94
N ASN A 47 -21.43 -25.68 -1.02
CA ASN A 47 -20.33 -25.74 -0.04
C ASN A 47 -19.39 -24.52 -0.07
N ARG A 48 -19.49 -23.66 -1.09
CA ARG A 48 -18.75 -22.40 -1.20
C ARG A 48 -19.57 -21.18 -0.77
N ILE A 49 -20.84 -21.36 -0.38
CA ILE A 49 -21.69 -20.29 0.15
C ILE A 49 -21.48 -20.20 1.66
N LEU A 50 -20.83 -19.12 2.09
CA LEU A 50 -20.45 -18.89 3.49
C LEU A 50 -21.56 -18.21 4.30
N LYS A 51 -22.38 -17.37 3.66
CA LYS A 51 -23.50 -16.67 4.29
C LYS A 51 -24.64 -16.54 3.29
N GLN A 52 -25.85 -16.89 3.70
CA GLN A 52 -27.08 -16.70 2.94
C GLN A 52 -28.25 -16.40 3.89
N PRO A 53 -29.26 -15.62 3.45
CA PRO A 53 -30.48 -15.40 4.21
C PRO A 53 -31.21 -16.71 4.49
N ARG A 54 -31.82 -16.84 5.68
CA ARG A 54 -32.49 -18.08 6.13
C ARG A 54 -33.61 -18.56 5.18
N GLN A 55 -34.35 -17.64 4.57
CA GLN A 55 -35.40 -17.97 3.59
C GLN A 55 -34.81 -18.48 2.27
N ALA A 56 -33.65 -17.97 1.86
CA ALA A 56 -32.95 -18.42 0.65
C ALA A 56 -32.34 -19.82 0.83
N ALA A 57 -31.83 -20.14 2.02
CA ALA A 57 -31.36 -21.48 2.36
C ALA A 57 -32.47 -22.54 2.24
N ALA A 58 -33.68 -22.21 2.67
CA ALA A 58 -34.84 -23.09 2.54
C ALA A 58 -35.28 -23.27 1.07
N ALA A 59 -35.28 -22.20 0.27
CA ALA A 59 -35.59 -22.27 -1.15
C ALA A 59 -34.55 -23.11 -1.93
N ALA A 60 -33.27 -22.99 -1.60
CA ALA A 60 -32.21 -23.73 -2.27
C ALA A 60 -32.21 -25.23 -1.91
N ALA A 61 -32.61 -25.59 -0.69
CA ALA A 61 -32.85 -26.99 -0.30
C ALA A 61 -34.03 -27.62 -1.07
N ASN A 62 -35.10 -26.86 -1.28
CA ASN A 62 -36.26 -27.31 -2.06
C ASN A 62 -35.95 -27.45 -3.55
N ALA A 63 -35.12 -26.56 -4.12
CA ALA A 63 -34.67 -26.66 -5.52
C ALA A 63 -33.76 -27.89 -5.72
N ALA A 64 -32.85 -28.17 -4.79
CA ALA A 64 -32.01 -29.37 -4.82
C ALA A 64 -32.83 -30.67 -4.71
N ALA A 65 -33.92 -30.68 -3.95
CA ALA A 65 -34.85 -31.81 -3.88
C ALA A 65 -35.66 -32.00 -5.17
N ALA A 66 -35.98 -30.93 -5.90
CA ALA A 66 -36.69 -30.99 -7.18
C ALA A 66 -35.77 -31.46 -8.34
N GLN A 67 -34.46 -31.20 -8.27
CA GLN A 67 -33.49 -31.69 -9.27
C GLN A 67 -33.15 -33.18 -9.13
N ALA A 68 -33.53 -33.83 -8.03
CA ALA A 68 -33.29 -35.27 -7.79
C ALA A 68 -34.39 -36.19 -8.35
N ALA A 69 -35.39 -35.65 -9.07
CA ALA A 69 -36.56 -36.38 -9.57
C ALA A 69 -36.61 -36.53 -11.11
N ALA A 70 -35.46 -36.56 -11.80
CA ALA A 70 -35.36 -36.93 -13.21
C ALA A 70 -34.79 -38.37 -13.34
N PRO A 71 -35.35 -39.25 -14.21
CA PRO A 71 -35.04 -40.67 -14.19
C PRO A 71 -33.63 -40.96 -14.72
N ALA A 72 -33.01 -41.95 -14.07
CA ALA A 72 -31.68 -42.48 -14.34
C ALA A 72 -31.70 -43.49 -15.49
N ASP A 73 -30.76 -43.35 -16.44
CA ASP A 73 -30.28 -44.47 -17.24
C ASP A 73 -28.81 -44.23 -17.65
N ALA A 74 -27.88 -44.88 -16.94
CA ALA A 74 -26.52 -45.26 -17.38
C ALA A 74 -25.72 -45.92 -16.22
N PRO A 75 -24.89 -46.95 -16.47
CA PRO A 75 -24.34 -47.85 -15.44
C PRO A 75 -23.17 -47.26 -14.63
N PRO A 76 -22.82 -47.85 -13.46
CA PRO A 76 -21.90 -47.23 -12.52
C PRO A 76 -20.44 -47.35 -13.01
N ALA A 77 -19.80 -46.21 -13.27
CA ALA A 77 -18.36 -46.11 -13.42
C ALA A 77 -17.71 -45.90 -12.03
N PRO A 78 -16.54 -46.50 -11.77
CA PRO A 78 -16.00 -46.68 -10.43
C PRO A 78 -15.55 -45.36 -9.81
N ALA A 79 -15.72 -45.26 -8.49
CA ALA A 79 -15.15 -44.20 -7.69
C ALA A 79 -13.62 -44.19 -7.80
N PRO A 80 -12.97 -43.06 -8.10
CA PRO A 80 -11.55 -42.91 -7.81
C PRO A 80 -11.39 -42.57 -6.34
N ALA A 81 -11.07 -43.58 -5.53
CA ALA A 81 -10.17 -43.37 -4.42
C ALA A 81 -8.77 -43.13 -5.02
N ASP A 82 -8.23 -41.93 -4.87
CA ASP A 82 -7.00 -41.71 -4.09
C ASP A 82 -6.35 -40.34 -4.36
N LYS A 83 -5.76 -39.81 -3.28
CA LYS A 83 -4.55 -38.97 -3.28
C LYS A 83 -4.68 -37.56 -3.86
N ALA A 84 -5.27 -36.68 -3.06
CA ALA A 84 -4.76 -35.32 -2.94
C ALA A 84 -3.90 -35.21 -1.67
N ALA A 85 -2.74 -35.87 -1.68
CA ALA A 85 -1.58 -35.36 -0.94
C ALA A 85 -1.12 -34.09 -1.67
N ALA A 86 -1.90 -33.02 -1.51
CA ALA A 86 -1.44 -31.69 -1.81
C ALA A 86 -0.88 -31.15 -0.50
N ASP A 87 0.41 -30.81 -0.51
CA ASP A 87 1.08 -29.95 0.45
C ASP A 87 0.27 -28.66 0.67
N LYS A 88 -0.79 -28.75 1.47
CA LYS A 88 -1.44 -27.58 2.04
C LYS A 88 -0.49 -27.11 3.12
N LYS A 89 0.48 -26.28 2.73
CA LYS A 89 1.20 -25.44 3.69
C LYS A 89 0.13 -24.77 4.53
N ALA A 90 0.05 -25.15 5.80
CA ALA A 90 -0.93 -24.61 6.73
C ALA A 90 -0.86 -23.07 6.64
N PRO A 91 -2.01 -22.36 6.71
CA PRO A 91 -1.97 -20.90 6.74
C PRO A 91 -1.00 -20.45 7.84
N PRO A 92 -0.15 -19.45 7.58
CA PRO A 92 0.92 -19.08 8.51
C PRO A 92 0.32 -18.75 9.87
N SER A 93 0.95 -19.30 10.90
CA SER A 93 0.62 -19.08 12.30
C SER A 93 0.68 -17.60 12.65
N ILE A 94 0.03 -17.22 13.76
CA ILE A 94 0.08 -15.83 14.26
C ILE A 94 1.53 -15.40 14.53
N ALA A 95 2.37 -16.32 15.01
CA ALA A 95 3.79 -16.06 15.23
C ALA A 95 4.52 -15.73 13.91
N GLU A 96 4.31 -16.51 12.85
CA GLU A 96 4.89 -16.26 11.53
C GLU A 96 4.40 -14.94 10.92
N ARG A 97 3.11 -14.63 11.05
CA ARG A 97 2.55 -13.35 10.57
C ARG A 97 3.12 -12.14 11.32
N ASN A 98 3.32 -12.26 12.62
CA ASN A 98 3.94 -11.21 13.44
C ASN A 98 5.42 -11.01 13.08
N ALA A 99 6.15 -12.11 12.83
CA ALA A 99 7.53 -12.05 12.37
C ALA A 99 7.63 -11.35 11.00
N ASP A 100 6.77 -11.70 10.04
CA ASP A 100 6.71 -11.04 8.73
C ASP A 100 6.33 -9.56 8.82
N PHE A 101 5.40 -9.21 9.70
CA PHE A 101 5.04 -7.81 9.95
C PHE A 101 6.21 -7.01 10.51
N ASN A 102 6.89 -7.54 11.53
CA ASN A 102 8.06 -6.89 12.13
C ASN A 102 9.21 -6.76 11.12
N LYS A 103 9.44 -7.80 10.32
CA LYS A 103 10.44 -7.77 9.24
C LYS A 103 10.15 -6.67 8.23
N ARG A 104 8.92 -6.60 7.70
CA ARG A 104 8.53 -5.56 6.74
C ARG A 104 8.62 -4.16 7.34
N ARG A 105 8.26 -3.99 8.62
CA ARG A 105 8.39 -2.71 9.33
C ARG A 105 9.85 -2.28 9.46
N ALA A 106 10.74 -3.22 9.81
CA ALA A 106 12.17 -2.95 9.91
C ALA A 106 12.80 -2.63 8.54
N GLU A 107 12.44 -3.37 7.50
CA GLU A 107 12.90 -3.12 6.13
C GLU A 107 12.41 -1.76 5.60
N ALA A 108 11.14 -1.40 5.84
CA ALA A 108 10.60 -0.10 5.47
C ALA A 108 11.31 1.04 6.22
N ALA A 109 11.56 0.88 7.53
CA ALA A 109 12.28 1.88 8.30
C ALA A 109 13.75 2.04 7.84
N ALA A 110 14.43 0.93 7.52
CA ALA A 110 15.79 0.96 6.99
C ALA A 110 15.85 1.57 5.58
N ALA A 111 14.89 1.25 4.72
CA ALA A 111 14.78 1.83 3.38
C ALA A 111 14.54 3.34 3.45
N GLU A 112 13.64 3.78 4.34
CA GLU A 112 13.37 5.21 4.58
C GLU A 112 14.58 5.94 5.18
N GLN A 113 15.28 5.35 6.14
CA GLN A 113 16.51 5.96 6.65
C GLN A 113 17.58 6.08 5.57
N LYS A 114 17.74 5.05 4.73
CA LYS A 114 18.69 5.07 3.62
C LYS A 114 18.31 6.13 2.58
N SER A 115 17.03 6.22 2.20
CA SER A 115 16.55 7.22 1.24
C SER A 115 16.74 8.64 1.77
N GLN A 116 16.48 8.88 3.05
CA GLN A 116 16.71 10.17 3.69
C GLN A 116 18.19 10.53 3.77
N GLN A 117 19.08 9.57 4.08
CA GLN A 117 20.52 9.79 4.11
C GLN A 117 21.06 10.10 2.71
N GLU A 118 20.61 9.37 1.69
CA GLU A 118 21.00 9.61 0.29
C GLU A 118 20.49 10.97 -0.20
N ALA A 119 19.24 11.32 0.11
CA ALA A 119 18.68 12.64 -0.23
C ALA A 119 19.46 13.78 0.42
N LYS A 120 19.82 13.65 1.71
CA LYS A 120 20.67 14.63 2.42
C LYS A 120 22.05 14.73 1.80
N HIS A 121 22.72 13.60 1.57
CA HIS A 121 24.03 13.57 0.94
C HIS A 121 24.03 14.24 -0.45
N ASN A 122 23.00 13.98 -1.25
CA ASN A 122 22.86 14.57 -2.57
C ASN A 122 22.58 16.07 -2.50
N ALA A 123 21.75 16.52 -1.53
CA ALA A 123 21.51 17.94 -1.29
C ALA A 123 22.80 18.66 -0.83
N ASP A 124 23.50 18.11 0.15
CA ASP A 124 24.76 18.66 0.66
C ASP A 124 25.83 18.72 -0.45
N THR A 125 25.91 17.68 -1.28
CA THR A 125 26.83 17.65 -2.42
C THR A 125 26.47 18.74 -3.44
N ALA A 126 25.18 18.90 -3.75
CA ALA A 126 24.72 19.93 -4.67
C ALA A 126 25.01 21.34 -4.17
N GLU A 127 24.77 21.61 -2.88
CA GLU A 127 25.08 22.89 -2.24
C GLU A 127 26.57 23.18 -2.26
N ASN A 128 27.40 22.23 -1.82
CA ASN A 128 28.86 22.37 -1.83
C ASN A 128 29.40 22.64 -3.24
N CYS A 129 28.83 21.99 -4.26
CA CYS A 129 29.17 22.25 -5.65
C CYS A 129 28.72 23.63 -6.14
N ALA A 130 27.56 24.12 -5.71
CA ALA A 130 27.13 25.49 -6.01
C ALA A 130 28.06 26.52 -5.38
N LEU A 131 28.46 26.32 -4.12
CA LEU A 131 29.43 27.16 -3.42
C LEU A 131 30.79 27.14 -4.11
N ALA A 132 31.29 25.97 -4.50
CA ALA A 132 32.56 25.84 -5.22
C ALA A 132 32.54 26.58 -6.57
N ARG A 133 31.43 26.51 -7.33
CA ARG A 133 31.30 27.25 -8.60
C ARG A 133 31.31 28.76 -8.37
N SER A 134 30.55 29.25 -7.38
CA SER A 134 30.54 30.67 -6.99
C SER A 134 31.92 31.16 -6.54
N PHE A 135 32.63 30.34 -5.77
CA PHE A 135 33.97 30.66 -5.31
C PHE A 135 34.99 30.69 -6.47
N SER A 136 34.86 29.80 -7.46
CA SER A 136 35.67 29.86 -8.68
C SER A 136 35.53 31.21 -9.37
N HIS A 137 34.28 31.66 -9.60
CA HIS A 137 34.03 32.95 -10.22
C HIS A 137 34.65 34.12 -9.42
N SER A 138 34.61 34.03 -8.09
CA SER A 138 35.24 35.04 -7.22
C SER A 138 36.77 35.06 -7.38
N LEU A 139 37.41 33.89 -7.44
CA LEU A 139 38.85 33.75 -7.67
C LEU A 139 39.25 34.33 -9.04
N ASP A 140 38.44 34.06 -10.06
CA ASP A 140 38.66 34.44 -11.46
C ASP A 140 38.34 35.91 -11.76
N SER A 141 37.58 36.58 -10.88
CA SER A 141 37.12 37.97 -11.08
C SER A 141 38.23 39.04 -11.12
N GLY A 142 39.47 38.69 -10.79
CA GLY A 142 40.59 39.63 -10.67
C GLY A 142 40.49 40.61 -9.50
N ARG A 143 39.38 40.61 -8.74
CA ARG A 143 39.18 41.50 -7.60
C ARG A 143 40.02 41.05 -6.39
N PRO A 144 40.46 41.97 -5.52
CA PRO A 144 41.13 41.61 -4.27
C PRO A 144 40.18 40.79 -3.37
N ILE A 145 40.67 39.65 -2.87
CA ILE A 145 39.90 38.79 -1.98
C ILE A 145 40.47 38.96 -0.58
N SER A 146 39.62 39.34 0.37
CA SER A 146 40.00 39.43 1.78
C SER A 146 39.78 38.12 2.51
N ALA A 147 40.71 37.78 3.40
CA ALA A 147 40.59 36.69 4.35
C ALA A 147 40.95 37.19 5.75
N TYR A 148 40.72 36.35 6.75
CA TYR A 148 41.09 36.61 8.14
C TYR A 148 42.19 35.64 8.55
N ASP A 149 43.17 36.12 9.30
CA ASP A 149 44.22 35.29 9.90
C ASP A 149 43.75 34.70 11.24
N ASP A 150 44.62 33.92 11.89
CA ASP A 150 44.32 33.26 13.17
C ASP A 150 44.09 34.26 14.32
N LYS A 151 44.45 35.54 14.13
CA LYS A 151 44.22 36.64 15.07
C LYS A 151 42.97 37.45 14.74
N GLY A 152 42.21 37.03 13.72
CA GLY A 152 41.01 37.71 13.25
C GLY A 152 41.30 39.02 12.50
N GLN A 153 42.55 39.25 12.08
CA GLN A 153 42.92 40.44 11.31
C GLN A 153 42.66 40.20 9.83
N ARG A 154 42.09 41.20 9.16
CA ARG A 154 41.78 41.13 7.73
C ARG A 154 43.05 41.33 6.92
N TYR A 155 43.35 40.39 6.02
CA TYR A 155 44.41 40.51 5.02
C TYR A 155 43.85 40.25 3.61
N PHE A 156 44.61 40.63 2.59
CA PHE A 156 44.28 40.32 1.20
C PHE A 156 45.12 39.16 0.69
N LEU A 157 44.50 38.26 -0.08
CA LEU A 157 45.22 37.12 -0.65
C LEU A 157 46.28 37.57 -1.65
N SER A 158 47.47 36.99 -1.55
CA SER A 158 48.48 37.06 -2.60
C SER A 158 48.05 36.26 -3.83
N ASP A 159 48.71 36.52 -4.97
CA ASP A 159 48.43 35.78 -6.21
C ASP A 159 48.75 34.28 -6.07
N GLU A 160 49.81 33.94 -5.34
CA GLU A 160 50.14 32.56 -5.01
C GLU A 160 49.03 31.89 -4.18
N GLN A 161 48.54 32.57 -3.14
CA GLN A 161 47.44 32.07 -2.30
C GLN A 161 46.14 31.93 -3.11
N ARG A 162 45.84 32.86 -4.01
CA ARG A 162 44.71 32.78 -4.93
C ARG A 162 44.83 31.56 -5.84
N ALA A 163 46.00 31.35 -6.45
CA ALA A 163 46.25 30.20 -7.32
C ALA A 163 46.14 28.86 -6.58
N GLN A 164 46.62 28.78 -5.34
CA GLN A 164 46.49 27.56 -4.53
C GLN A 164 45.02 27.25 -4.19
N ARG A 165 44.23 28.28 -3.86
CA ARG A 165 42.78 28.13 -3.64
C ARG A 165 42.05 27.74 -4.92
N ALA A 166 42.43 28.29 -6.06
CA ALA A 166 41.86 27.92 -7.36
C ALA A 166 42.13 26.45 -7.70
N LYS A 167 43.35 25.96 -7.49
CA LYS A 167 43.68 24.53 -7.67
C LYS A 167 42.83 23.62 -6.79
N ARG A 168 42.73 23.92 -5.48
CA ARG A 168 41.88 23.15 -4.56
C ARG A 168 40.40 23.20 -4.96
N ASN A 169 39.91 24.36 -5.36
CA ASN A 169 38.52 24.51 -5.80
C ASN A 169 38.25 23.72 -7.10
N ALA A 170 39.20 23.69 -8.04
CA ALA A 170 39.10 22.87 -9.24
C ALA A 170 39.04 21.36 -8.93
N GLU A 171 39.77 20.88 -7.90
CA GLU A 171 39.67 19.49 -7.43
C GLU A 171 38.31 19.17 -6.79
N ILE A 172 37.65 20.14 -6.17
CA ILE A 172 36.28 19.98 -5.65
C ILE A 172 35.30 19.91 -6.83
N LEU A 173 35.43 20.85 -7.78
CA LEU A 173 34.59 20.92 -8.97
C LEU A 173 34.69 19.66 -9.85
N SER A 174 35.85 19.00 -9.90
CA SER A 174 36.01 17.76 -10.68
C SER A 174 35.22 16.56 -10.11
N LYS A 175 34.83 16.62 -8.83
CA LYS A 175 33.99 15.62 -8.15
C LYS A 175 32.51 15.97 -8.16
N CYS A 176 32.16 17.16 -8.64
CA CYS A 176 30.77 17.57 -8.73
C CYS A 176 30.03 16.78 -9.81
N PRO A 177 28.76 16.45 -9.60
CA PRO A 177 27.92 15.90 -10.65
C PRO A 177 27.89 16.90 -11.83
N LYS A 178 27.99 16.35 -13.04
CA LYS A 178 27.94 17.10 -14.30
C LYS A 178 26.56 17.69 -14.54
#